data_AF-A0A161LJJ0-F1
#
_entry.id   AF-A0A161LJJ0-F1
#
_cell.length_a   1.000
_cell.length_b   1.000
_cell.length_c   1.000
_cell.angle_alpha   90.00
_cell.angle_beta   90.00
_cell.angle_gamma   90.00
#
_symmetry.space_group_name_H-M   'P 1'
#
loop_
_entity.id
_entity.type
_entity.pdbx_description
1 polymer ?
#
loop_
_entity_poly.entity_id
_entity_poly.type
_entity_poly.pdbx_seq_one_letter_code
_entity_poly.pdbx_strand_id
1 'polypeptide(L)' 'MRARRLAAAALMAGGLAFGTVAVPAAAASAQAAEGWHLMGHYKLRSECVRTGFQALVNGAALDFRCTLSGSRFDLYLYY' A
#
# COMPACT_ATOMS: atom_id res chain seq x y z
N MET A 1 -1.39 -19.30 -12.52
CA MET A 1 -0.04 -19.40 -11.92
C MET A 1 1.00 -19.57 -13.03
N ARG A 2 1.84 -18.56 -13.29
CA ARG A 2 2.92 -18.62 -14.30
C ARG A 2 4.27 -18.43 -13.60
N ALA A 3 4.95 -19.55 -13.33
CA ALA A 3 6.30 -19.56 -12.79
C ALA A 3 7.29 -19.15 -13.89
N ARG A 4 7.91 -17.98 -13.76
CA ARG A 4 9.07 -17.60 -14.56
C ARG A 4 10.32 -18.00 -13.79
N ARG A 5 10.86 -19.18 -14.10
CA ARG A 5 12.21 -19.57 -13.72
C ARG A 5 13.17 -18.73 -14.55
N LEU A 6 13.83 -17.75 -13.96
CA LEU A 6 14.94 -17.04 -14.58
C LEU A 6 16.24 -17.56 -13.97
N ALA A 7 17.13 -17.88 -14.89
CA ALA A 7 18.32 -18.68 -14.71
C ALA A 7 19.35 -18.02 -13.79
N ALA A 8 19.98 -18.85 -12.97
CA ALA A 8 21.23 -18.57 -12.31
C ALA A 8 22.38 -18.61 -13.32
N ALA A 9 23.16 -17.52 -13.39
CA ALA A 9 24.56 -17.40 -13.83
C ALA A 9 24.83 -15.89 -13.99
N ALA A 10 25.97 -15.30 -13.62
CA ALA A 10 27.28 -15.85 -13.37
C ALA A 10 28.03 -14.94 -12.39
N LEU A 11 28.96 -15.56 -11.65
CA LEU A 11 30.00 -14.90 -10.91
C LEU A 11 30.81 -13.96 -11.82
N MET A 12 31.20 -12.79 -11.31
CA MET A 12 32.59 -12.37 -11.40
C MET A 12 32.98 -11.58 -10.15
N ALA A 13 33.90 -12.18 -9.40
CA ALA A 13 34.66 -11.54 -8.35
C ALA A 13 35.52 -10.42 -8.94
N GLY A 14 35.62 -9.30 -8.22
CA GLY A 14 36.52 -8.22 -8.61
C GLY A 14 36.44 -7.02 -7.70
N GLY A 15 37.45 -6.87 -6.83
CA GLY A 15 38.02 -5.56 -6.58
C GLY A 15 37.61 -4.84 -5.30
N LEU A 16 38.55 -4.85 -4.36
CA LEU A 16 38.94 -3.74 -3.47
C LEU A 16 37.96 -3.32 -2.36
N ALA A 17 38.39 -3.67 -1.14
CA ALA A 17 37.85 -3.22 0.11
C ALA A 17 37.86 -1.69 0.23
N PHE A 18 36.68 -1.11 0.30
CA PHE A 18 36.40 0.07 1.11
C PHE A 18 35.21 -0.30 1.99
N GLY A 19 35.45 -0.32 3.31
CA GLY A 19 34.45 -0.68 4.31
C GLY A 19 33.26 0.27 4.25
N THR A 20 32.28 -0.08 3.43
CA THR A 20 30.93 0.44 3.55
C THR A 20 30.22 -0.53 4.47
N VAL A 21 29.95 -0.07 5.69
CA VAL A 21 29.03 -0.77 6.59
C VAL A 21 27.71 -0.80 5.84
N ALA A 22 27.43 -1.91 5.15
CA ALA A 22 26.16 -2.17 4.54
C ALA A 22 25.19 -2.44 5.68
N VAL A 23 24.76 -1.37 6.34
CA VAL A 23 23.56 -1.41 7.17
C VAL A 23 22.46 -1.84 6.21
N PRO A 24 21.79 -2.97 6.43
CA PRO A 24 20.61 -3.27 5.65
C PRO A 24 19.66 -2.10 5.92
N ALA A 25 19.37 -1.31 4.88
CA ALA A 25 18.25 -0.40 4.91
C ALA A 25 17.02 -1.30 5.07
N ALA A 26 16.68 -1.61 6.32
CA ALA A 26 15.43 -2.25 6.65
C ALA A 26 14.37 -1.38 5.98
N ALA A 27 13.67 -1.94 5.00
CA ALA A 27 12.48 -1.33 4.48
C ALA A 27 11.58 -1.13 5.70
N ALA A 28 11.50 0.11 6.18
CA ALA A 28 10.59 0.48 7.22
C ALA A 28 9.21 0.26 6.61
N SER A 29 8.64 -0.92 6.82
CA SER A 29 7.22 -1.14 6.71
C SER A 29 6.62 -0.24 7.77
N ALA A 30 6.30 1.00 7.39
CA ALA A 30 5.40 1.84 8.13
C ALA A 30 4.09 1.06 8.21
N GLN A 31 3.97 0.24 9.24
CA GLN A 31 2.68 -0.27 9.68
C GLN A 31 1.87 1.00 9.92
N ALA A 32 0.92 1.26 9.02
CA ALA A 32 0.04 2.40 9.16
C ALA A 32 -0.52 2.33 10.58
N ALA A 33 -0.29 3.37 11.36
CA ALA A 33 -0.88 3.44 12.68
C ALA A 33 -2.40 3.39 12.51
N GLU A 34 -3.06 2.60 13.35
CA GLU A 34 -4.51 2.46 13.33
C GLU A 34 -5.15 3.84 13.33
N GLY A 35 -5.84 4.18 12.25
CA GLY A 35 -6.25 5.56 12.02
C GLY A 35 -7.15 5.73 10.83
N TRP A 36 -7.67 6.94 10.67
CA TRP A 36 -8.49 7.30 9.50
C TRP A 36 -7.59 7.79 8.38
N HIS A 37 -7.59 7.05 7.28
CA HIS A 37 -6.77 7.33 6.11
C HIS A 37 -7.66 7.72 4.93
N LEU A 38 -7.39 8.87 4.31
CA LEU A 38 -8.09 9.30 3.11
C LEU A 38 -7.65 8.43 1.93
N MET A 39 -8.60 7.73 1.31
CA MET A 39 -8.34 6.85 0.18
C MET A 39 -8.63 7.49 -1.18
N GLY A 40 -9.59 8.41 -1.24
CA GLY A 40 -9.92 9.08 -2.49
C GLY A 40 -11.23 9.85 -2.49
N HIS A 41 -11.55 10.43 -3.64
CA HIS A 41 -12.67 11.35 -3.82
C HIS A 41 -13.60 10.88 -4.94
N TYR A 42 -14.89 10.74 -4.64
CA TYR A 42 -15.92 10.22 -5.54
C TYR A 42 -16.94 11.29 -5.90
N LYS A 43 -17.50 11.24 -7.11
CA LYS A 43 -18.56 12.20 -7.50
C LYS A 43 -19.90 11.83 -6.89
N LEU A 44 -20.17 10.54 -6.77
CA LEU A 44 -21.44 10.01 -6.29
C LEU A 44 -21.25 9.30 -4.96
N ARG A 45 -22.22 9.47 -4.05
CA ARG A 45 -22.23 8.77 -2.75
C ARG A 45 -22.21 7.25 -2.92
N SER A 46 -22.92 6.73 -3.93
CA SER A 46 -23.00 5.29 -4.21
C SER A 46 -21.65 4.70 -4.62
N GLU A 47 -20.80 5.45 -5.33
CA GLU A 47 -19.45 5.02 -5.68
C GLU A 47 -18.56 4.95 -4.45
N CYS A 48 -18.59 5.99 -3.61
CA CYS A 48 -17.83 6.01 -2.35
C CYS A 48 -18.20 4.82 -1.46
N VAL A 49 -19.50 4.58 -1.25
CA VAL A 49 -20.00 3.49 -0.40
C VAL A 49 -19.62 2.14 -0.98
N ARG A 50 -19.76 1.94 -2.30
CA ARG A 50 -19.39 0.68 -2.95
C ARG A 50 -17.90 0.38 -2.78
N THR A 51 -17.02 1.37 -2.98
CA THR A 51 -15.58 1.15 -2.81
C THR A 51 -15.20 0.92 -1.35
N GLY A 52 -15.78 1.67 -0.41
CA GLY A 52 -15.56 1.46 1.02
C GLY A 52 -16.01 0.08 1.48
N PHE A 53 -17.16 -0.38 1.02
CA PHE A 53 -17.65 -1.72 1.32
C PHE A 53 -16.77 -2.82 0.72
N GLN A 54 -16.24 -2.64 -0.49
CA GLN A 54 -15.25 -3.56 -1.07
C GLN A 54 -13.97 -3.62 -0.23
N ALA A 55 -13.52 -2.49 0.34
CA ALA A 55 -12.36 -2.47 1.22
C ALA A 55 -12.60 -3.26 2.53
N LEU A 56 -13.80 -3.17 3.11
CA LEU A 56 -14.20 -4.01 4.25
C LEU A 56 -14.18 -5.50 3.90
N VAL A 57 -14.86 -5.88 2.81
CA VAL A 57 -15.02 -7.30 2.43
C VAL A 57 -13.68 -7.95 2.08
N ASN A 58 -12.73 -7.19 1.52
CA ASN A 58 -11.41 -7.69 1.17
C ASN A 58 -10.41 -7.66 2.35
N GLY A 59 -10.83 -7.20 3.53
CA GLY A 59 -9.96 -7.07 4.71
C GLY A 59 -8.93 -5.95 4.62
N ALA A 60 -9.12 -4.99 3.70
CA ALA A 60 -8.27 -3.81 3.55
C ALA A 60 -8.63 -2.68 4.53
N ALA A 61 -9.79 -2.76 5.18
CA ALA A 61 -10.24 -1.82 6.20
C ALA A 61 -11.08 -2.52 7.27
N LEU A 62 -11.06 -1.97 8.48
CA LEU A 62 -11.91 -2.36 9.60
C LEU A 62 -13.23 -1.56 9.61
N ASP A 63 -13.19 -0.30 9.15
CA ASP A 63 -14.35 0.57 8.99
C ASP A 63 -14.17 1.51 7.78
N PHE A 64 -15.26 2.10 7.27
CA PHE A 64 -15.19 3.15 6.26
C PHE A 64 -16.22 4.26 6.49
N ARG A 65 -15.89 5.47 6.06
CA ARG A 65 -16.82 6.61 6.04
C ARG A 65 -16.75 7.36 4.71
N CYS A 66 -17.90 7.86 4.29
CA CYS A 66 -18.06 8.70 3.11
C CYS A 66 -18.54 10.09 3.55
N THR A 67 -17.65 11.07 3.53
CA THR A 67 -17.93 12.45 3.97
C THR A 67 -18.12 13.35 2.77
N LEU A 68 -19.19 14.16 2.74
CA LEU A 68 -19.35 15.17 1.70
C LEU A 68 -18.36 16.32 1.93
N SER A 69 -17.48 16.55 0.96
CA SER A 69 -16.45 17.59 0.96
C SER A 69 -16.60 18.43 -0.31
N GLY A 70 -17.22 19.60 -0.17
CA GLY A 70 -17.63 20.41 -1.31
C GLY A 70 -18.66 19.69 -2.18
N SER A 71 -18.28 19.41 -3.43
CA SER A 71 -19.13 18.71 -4.41
C SER A 71 -18.82 17.21 -4.58
N ARG A 72 -17.93 16.65 -3.75
CA ARG A 72 -17.45 15.26 -3.83
C ARG A 72 -17.58 14.54 -2.49
N PHE A 73 -17.53 13.21 -2.54
CA PHE A 73 -17.52 12.34 -1.36
C PHE A 73 -16.11 11.80 -1.12
N ASP A 74 -15.56 12.11 0.05
CA ASP A 74 -14.26 11.65 0.50
C ASP A 74 -14.43 10.29 1.19
N LEU A 75 -13.74 9.28 0.68
CA LEU A 75 -13.67 7.96 1.30
C LEU A 75 -12.52 7.95 2.29
N TYR A 76 -12.83 7.75 3.57
CA TYR A 76 -11.84 7.39 4.56
C TYR A 76 -12.01 5.94 4.96
N LEU A 77 -10.90 5.23 5.10
CA LEU A 77 -10.84 3.89 5.65
C LEU A 77 -10.17 3.93 7.02
N TYR A 78 -10.62 3.06 7.92
CA TYR A 78 -9.99 2.83 9.22
C TYR A 78 -9.22 1.52 9.16
N TYR A 79 -7.91 1.57 9.40
CA TYR A 79 -7.01 0.44 9.54
C TYR A 79 -5.69 0.90 10.16
#